data_AF-A0A937X289-F1
#
_entry.id   AF-A0A937X289-F1
#
_cell.length_a   1.000
_cell.length_b   1.000
_cell.length_c   1.000
_cell.angle_alpha   90.00
_cell.angle_beta   90.00
_cell.angle_gamma   90.00
#
_symmetry.space_group_name_H-M   'P 1'
#
loop_
_entity.id
_entity.type
_entity.pdbx_description
1 polymer ?
#
loop_
_entity_poly.entity_id
_entity_poly.type
_entity_poly.pdbx_seq_one_letter_code
_entity_poly.pdbx_strand_id
1 'polypeptide(L)'
;MTIKVARVDARKGLASLYLWHIAQGLWVTLRHAVANLVRPSRIETVDYPETKKVMPPGYRGKHRLLSRPDGTVKCTACMMCATV
;
A
#
# COMPACT_ATOMS: atom_id res chain seq x y z
N MET A 1 -48.91 23.61 -18.91
CA MET A 1 -47.64 22.86 -18.89
C MET A 1 -47.56 22.12 -17.57
N THR A 2 -48.02 20.87 -17.52
CA THR A 2 -48.08 20.06 -16.30
C THR A 2 -47.03 18.96 -16.38
N ILE A 3 -46.00 19.08 -15.55
CA ILE A 3 -44.93 18.10 -15.45
C ILE A 3 -45.49 16.90 -14.69
N LYS A 4 -45.67 15.77 -15.37
CA LYS A 4 -45.97 14.49 -14.72
C LYS A 4 -44.68 13.96 -14.10
N VAL A 5 -44.58 14.04 -12.77
CA VAL A 5 -43.48 13.41 -12.03
C VAL A 5 -43.82 11.92 -11.87
N ALA A 6 -43.04 11.06 -12.52
CA ALA A 6 -43.12 9.61 -12.29
C ALA A 6 -42.62 9.32 -10.87
N ARG A 7 -43.51 8.79 -10.02
CA ARG A 7 -43.09 8.25 -8.71
C ARG A 7 -42.32 6.97 -8.98
N VAL A 8 -41.03 6.97 -8.68
CA VAL A 8 -40.23 5.73 -8.68
C VAL A 8 -40.77 4.87 -7.55
N ASP A 9 -41.44 3.78 -7.88
CA ASP A 9 -41.89 2.80 -6.89
C ASP A 9 -40.68 2.31 -6.09
N ALA A 10 -40.63 2.65 -4.80
CA ALA A 10 -39.61 2.24 -3.85
C ALA A 10 -39.66 0.72 -3.54
N ARG A 11 -40.35 -0.06 -4.36
CA ARG A 11 -40.44 -1.52 -4.28
C ARG A 11 -39.62 -2.17 -5.38
N LYS A 12 -38.36 -1.78 -5.49
CA LYS A 12 -37.41 -2.71 -6.10
C LYS A 12 -37.10 -3.75 -5.02
N GLY A 13 -37.58 -4.98 -5.21
CA GLY A 13 -37.33 -6.09 -4.29
C GLY A 13 -35.84 -6.43 -4.15
N LEU A 14 -35.52 -7.65 -3.68
CA LEU A 14 -34.14 -8.13 -3.53
C LEU A 14 -33.22 -7.88 -4.75
N ALA A 15 -33.77 -7.66 -5.95
CA ALA A 15 -33.06 -7.29 -7.17
C ALA A 15 -32.43 -5.87 -7.17
N SER A 16 -32.86 -4.93 -6.31
CA SER A 16 -32.18 -3.62 -6.15
C SER A 16 -31.03 -3.65 -5.17
N LEU A 17 -31.01 -4.63 -4.28
CA LEU A 17 -29.81 -4.94 -3.54
C LEU A 17 -28.98 -5.75 -4.54
N TYR A 18 -27.84 -5.22 -4.98
CA TYR A 18 -26.91 -5.89 -5.89
C TYR A 18 -26.25 -7.14 -5.21
N LEU A 19 -27.03 -7.96 -4.49
CA LEU A 19 -26.63 -9.13 -3.71
C LEU A 19 -25.83 -10.12 -4.55
N TRP A 20 -26.18 -10.23 -5.83
CA TRP A 20 -25.41 -11.02 -6.79
C TRP A 20 -23.97 -10.52 -6.92
N HIS A 21 -23.77 -9.21 -7.11
CA HIS A 21 -22.45 -8.62 -7.20
C HIS A 21 -21.71 -8.63 -5.87
N ILE A 22 -22.42 -8.50 -4.74
CA ILE A 22 -21.84 -8.63 -3.40
C ILE A 22 -21.32 -10.05 -3.19
N ALA A 23 -22.10 -11.07 -3.54
CA ALA A 23 -21.69 -12.47 -3.44
C ALA A 23 -20.48 -12.77 -4.34
N GLN A 24 -20.45 -12.22 -5.56
CA GLN A 24 -19.29 -12.33 -6.45
C GLN A 24 -18.03 -11.72 -5.84
N GLY A 25 -18.13 -10.52 -5.24
CA GLY A 25 -17.00 -9.89 -4.56
C GLY A 25 -16.52 -10.68 -3.34
N LEU A 26 -17.47 -11.16 -2.52
CA LEU A 26 -17.17 -11.96 -1.34
C LEU A 26 -16.49 -13.28 -1.73
N TRP A 27 -16.92 -13.93 -2.80
CA TRP A 27 -16.29 -15.15 -3.31
C TRP A 27 -14.81 -14.95 -3.64
N VAL A 28 -14.46 -13.83 -4.29
CA VAL A 28 -13.06 -13.50 -4.60
C VAL A 28 -12.26 -13.34 -3.30
N THR A 29 -12.78 -12.59 -2.32
CA THR A 29 -12.10 -12.41 -1.03
C THR A 29 -11.92 -13.72 -0.27
N LEU A 30 -12.95 -14.58 -0.23
CA LEU A 30 -12.92 -15.87 0.43
C LEU A 30 -11.88 -16.79 -0.21
N ARG A 31 -11.80 -16.80 -1.55
CA ARG A 31 -10.79 -17.56 -2.29
C ARG A 31 -9.37 -17.13 -1.93
N HIS A 32 -9.10 -15.83 -1.82
CA HIS A 32 -7.79 -15.32 -1.41
C HIS A 32 -7.49 -15.64 0.07
N ALA A 33 -8.48 -15.48 0.95
CA ALA A 33 -8.34 -15.81 2.37
C ALA A 33 -8.00 -17.29 2.58
N VAL A 34 -8.76 -18.21 1.96
CA VAL A 34 -8.50 -19.66 2.03
C VAL A 34 -7.14 -19.99 1.41
N ALA A 35 -6.78 -19.40 0.27
CA ALA A 35 -5.50 -19.68 -0.36
C ALA A 35 -4.30 -19.20 0.48
N ASN A 36 -4.43 -18.06 1.17
CA ASN A 36 -3.39 -17.54 2.06
C ASN A 36 -3.30 -18.36 3.35
N LEU A 37 -4.43 -18.85 3.88
CA LEU A 37 -4.46 -19.70 5.07
C LEU A 37 -3.86 -21.09 4.82
N VAL A 38 -4.17 -21.70 3.67
CA VAL A 38 -3.62 -23.03 3.30
C VAL A 38 -2.15 -22.93 2.89
N ARG A 39 -1.72 -21.81 2.31
CA ARG A 39 -0.33 -21.57 1.89
C ARG A 39 0.17 -20.22 2.42
N PRO A 40 0.69 -20.18 3.67
CA PRO A 40 1.25 -18.96 4.25
C PRO A 40 2.41 -18.37 3.44
N SER A 41 3.12 -19.18 2.65
CA SER A 41 4.19 -18.73 1.75
C SER A 41 3.71 -17.80 0.61
N ARG A 42 2.39 -17.72 0.37
CA ARG A 42 1.81 -16.77 -0.58
C ARG A 42 1.71 -15.35 -0.01
N ILE A 43 1.86 -15.20 1.30
CA ILE A 43 1.77 -13.92 1.98
C ILE A 43 3.12 -13.22 1.82
N GLU A 44 3.16 -12.10 1.11
CA GLU A 44 4.37 -11.30 0.89
C GLU A 44 4.76 -10.43 2.10
N THR A 45 4.35 -10.83 3.31
CA THR A 45 4.73 -10.14 4.54
C THR A 45 6.14 -10.52 4.94
N VAL A 46 6.85 -9.57 5.56
CA VAL A 46 8.18 -9.79 6.11
C VAL A 46 8.09 -9.60 7.62
N ASP A 47 8.56 -10.58 8.38
CA ASP A 47 8.58 -10.52 9.84
C ASP A 47 9.66 -9.52 10.29
N TYR A 48 9.24 -8.33 10.74
CA TYR A 48 10.14 -7.32 11.27
C TYR A 48 10.04 -7.32 12.80
N PRO A 49 11.15 -7.29 13.55
CA PRO A 49 12.52 -6.93 13.16
C PRO A 49 13.46 -8.08 12.71
N GLU A 50 13.01 -9.33 12.78
CA GLU A 50 13.84 -10.54 12.57
C GLU A 50 14.36 -10.65 11.13
N THR A 51 13.49 -10.35 10.17
CA THR A 51 13.76 -10.37 8.73
C THR A 51 13.72 -8.93 8.20
N LYS A 52 14.81 -8.47 7.59
CA LYS A 52 14.88 -7.15 6.96
C LYS A 52 14.89 -7.29 5.45
N LYS A 53 14.09 -6.46 4.78
CA LYS A 53 14.08 -6.40 3.32
C LYS A 53 15.44 -5.91 2.81
N VAL A 54 15.93 -6.54 1.74
CA VAL A 54 17.17 -6.12 1.08
C VAL A 54 16.96 -4.74 0.46
N MET A 55 17.82 -3.78 0.82
CA MET A 55 17.80 -2.43 0.27
C MET A 55 18.44 -2.42 -1.12
N PRO A 56 17.86 -1.71 -2.10
CA PRO A 56 18.43 -1.62 -3.44
C PRO A 56 19.78 -0.87 -3.46
N PRO A 57 20.63 -1.09 -4.48
CA PRO A 57 21.84 -0.29 -4.66
C PRO A 57 21.46 1.19 -4.81
N GLY A 58 22.06 2.06 -4.00
CA GLY A 58 21.75 3.50 -3.98
C GLY A 58 20.62 3.91 -3.03
N TYR A 59 20.17 3.02 -2.12
CA TYR A 59 19.22 3.40 -1.08
C TYR A 59 19.72 4.60 -0.26
N ARG A 60 18.91 5.67 -0.23
CA ARG A 60 19.19 6.90 0.53
C ARG A 60 18.67 6.74 1.95
N GLY A 61 19.57 6.34 2.85
CA GLY A 61 19.29 6.18 4.28
C GLY A 61 19.53 7.44 5.10
N LYS A 62 19.98 7.25 6.34
CA LYS A 62 20.34 8.36 7.24
C LYS A 62 21.57 9.10 6.72
N HIS A 63 21.49 10.42 6.69
CA HIS A 63 22.60 11.30 6.36
C HIS A 63 23.70 11.18 7.42
N ARG A 64 24.94 10.97 6.99
CA ARG A 64 26.12 10.89 7.85
C ARG A 64 27.29 11.59 7.17
N LEU A 65 28.03 12.37 7.94
CA LEU A 65 29.31 12.95 7.54
C LEU A 65 30.37 11.86 7.44
N LEU A 66 31.06 11.78 6.30
CA LEU A 66 32.14 10.84 6.07
C LEU A 66 33.47 11.42 6.60
N SER A 67 34.35 10.55 7.11
CA SER A 67 35.72 10.92 7.50
C SER A 67 36.73 10.57 6.39
N ARG A 68 37.87 11.27 6.38
CA ARG A 68 39.07 10.96 5.58
C ARG A 68 39.84 9.77 6.20
N PRO A 69 40.81 9.18 5.49
CA PRO A 69 41.70 8.15 6.05
C PRO A 69 42.40 8.61 7.34
N ASP A 70 42.68 9.91 7.47
CA ASP A 70 43.32 10.52 8.64
C ASP A 70 42.34 10.77 9.81
N GLY A 71 41.09 10.29 9.73
CA GLY A 71 40.06 10.46 10.77
C GLY A 71 39.37 11.83 10.80
N THR A 72 39.89 12.84 10.09
CA THR A 72 39.27 14.17 9.99
C THR A 72 37.97 14.14 9.17
N VAL A 73 37.01 15.02 9.48
CA VAL A 73 35.73 15.12 8.76
C VAL A 73 35.92 15.64 7.32
N LYS A 74 35.24 15.06 6.32
CA LYS A 74 35.35 15.49 4.92
C LYS A 74 34.78 16.89 4.66
N CYS A 75 33.79 17.31 5.44
CA CYS A 75 33.14 18.62 5.31
C CYS A 75 34.13 19.76 5.58
N THR A 76 34.18 20.75 4.68
CA THR A 76 34.98 21.98 4.80
C THR A 76 34.14 23.22 5.07
N ALA A 77 32.87 23.04 5.45
CA ALA A 77 31.90 24.13 5.62
C ALA A 77 31.71 25.03 4.37
N CYS A 78 31.89 24.47 3.17
CA CYS A 78 31.70 25.19 1.90
C CYS A 78 30.25 25.58 1.57
N MET A 79 29.28 25.20 2.42
CA MET A 79 27.84 25.44 2.26
C MET A 79 27.17 24.89 0.99
N MET A 80 27.89 24.21 0.09
CA MET A 80 27.32 23.66 -1.15
C MET A 80 26.16 22.68 -0.92
N CYS A 81 26.16 21.94 0.20
CA CYS A 81 25.08 21.00 0.53
C CYS A 81 23.79 21.70 0.99
N ALA A 82 23.88 22.95 1.47
CA ALA A 82 22.74 23.73 1.96
C ALA A 82 22.16 24.67 0.89
N THR A 83 22.93 24.95 -0.17
CA THR A 83 22.56 25.87 -1.27
C THR A 83 21.90 25.18 -2.46
N VAL A 84 21.73 23.86 -2.43
CA VAL A 84 21.12 23.08 -3.52
C VAL A 84 19.62 23.34 -3.61
#